data_AF-A0A836EWN9-F1
#
_entry.id   AF-A0A836EWN9-F1
#
_cell.length_a   1.000
_cell.length_b   1.000
_cell.length_c   1.000
_cell.angle_alpha   90.00
_cell.angle_beta   90.00
_cell.angle_gamma   90.00
#
_symmetry.space_group_name_H-M   'P 1'
#
loop_
_entity.id
_entity.type
_entity.pdbx_description
1 polymer ?
#
loop_
_entity_poly.entity_id
_entity_poly.type
_entity_poly.pdbx_seq_one_letter_code
_entity_poly.pdbx_strand_id
1 'polypeptide(L)'
;MRLMEPLGIAQDIVEPTVLKRWADYPNQHRYTDYSDSVRETAHHAISPFPYQPSLNNKLALWTGDISILQVDALVNPTNETMDDNSTTCQKIFSRAGSALKIEIFNEIKECRTGEVRVTQGHGLPARFIIHTVGPVYNVKYQTAAQNTLHCCYRNVLQKAREMGLRTIALPVINSIRRNYPPDAGAHIALRTVRRFLEQYDSLTCVIFVLEPCDLGIYEILLPLYFPRNLAEQDNACWQLPNDIGGMDGEPLLPDRQIRIIDNPQHALHGDDTVELSSQLETSVNIGEHAFAQMQGDLDRQRLLGERPADPLADIMLKQMQHKERYENL
;
A
#
# COMPACT_ATOMS: atom_id res chain seq x y z
N MET A 1 26.12 -35.09 12.57
CA MET A 1 25.23 -36.10 11.95
C MET A 1 24.32 -35.35 10.99
N ARG A 2 24.67 -35.34 9.69
CA ARG A 2 23.87 -34.67 8.65
C ARG A 2 22.59 -35.51 8.44
N LEU A 3 21.43 -34.93 8.71
CA LEU A 3 20.16 -35.49 8.26
C LEU A 3 20.15 -35.32 6.73
N MET A 4 20.46 -36.41 6.02
CA MET A 4 20.17 -36.51 4.59
C MET A 4 18.67 -36.71 4.46
N GLU A 5 17.99 -35.76 3.82
CA GLU A 5 16.64 -35.98 3.33
C GLU A 5 16.67 -37.03 2.20
N PRO A 6 15.81 -38.06 2.24
CA PRO A 6 15.75 -39.07 1.20
C PRO A 6 14.89 -38.57 0.03
N LEU A 7 15.39 -38.78 -1.19
CA LEU A 7 14.78 -38.54 -2.52
C LEU A 7 15.01 -37.14 -3.11
N GLY A 8 16.14 -37.01 -3.81
CA GLY A 8 16.48 -35.89 -4.68
C GLY A 8 15.60 -35.79 -5.93
N ILE A 9 14.33 -35.44 -5.75
CA ILE A 9 13.55 -34.79 -6.80
C ILE A 9 14.04 -33.34 -6.80
N ALA A 10 14.76 -32.93 -7.84
CA ALA A 10 15.04 -31.51 -8.06
C ALA A 10 13.68 -30.79 -8.04
N GLN A 11 13.44 -29.95 -7.04
CA GLN A 11 12.19 -29.21 -6.95
C GLN A 11 12.13 -28.28 -8.16
N ASP A 12 11.03 -28.29 -8.91
CA ASP A 12 10.86 -27.51 -10.14
C ASP A 12 11.11 -26.02 -9.85
N ILE A 13 12.28 -25.52 -10.23
CA ILE A 13 12.62 -24.10 -10.20
C ILE A 13 12.07 -23.46 -11.46
N VAL A 14 11.39 -22.32 -11.32
CA VAL A 14 10.83 -21.58 -12.45
C VAL A 14 11.63 -20.30 -12.68
N GLU A 15 12.29 -20.22 -13.83
CA GLU A 15 13.00 -19.02 -14.24
C GLU A 15 12.05 -17.95 -14.80
N PRO A 16 12.29 -16.65 -14.56
CA PRO A 16 11.48 -15.57 -15.14
C PRO A 16 11.47 -15.55 -16.67
N THR A 17 12.46 -16.15 -17.32
CA THR A 17 12.64 -16.21 -18.77
C THR A 17 11.61 -17.11 -19.45
N VAL A 18 11.12 -18.15 -18.78
CA VAL A 18 10.12 -19.08 -19.34
C VAL A 18 8.68 -18.56 -19.19
N LEU A 19 8.49 -17.51 -18.39
CA LEU A 19 7.17 -16.93 -18.16
C LEU A 19 6.73 -16.07 -19.34
N LYS A 20 5.51 -16.32 -19.80
CA LYS A 20 4.86 -15.53 -20.85
C LYS A 20 4.69 -14.07 -20.39
N ARG A 21 5.12 -13.12 -21.22
CA ARG A 21 4.99 -11.69 -20.94
C ARG A 21 3.59 -11.20 -21.23
N TRP A 22 3.14 -10.18 -20.50
CA TRP A 22 1.83 -9.57 -20.69
C TRP A 22 1.60 -9.12 -22.14
N ALA A 23 2.64 -8.59 -22.79
CA ALA A 23 2.62 -8.20 -24.19
C ALA A 23 2.24 -9.36 -25.15
N ASP A 24 2.51 -10.61 -24.78
CA ASP A 24 2.24 -11.79 -25.61
C ASP A 24 0.86 -12.42 -25.34
N TYR A 25 0.12 -11.94 -24.34
CA TYR A 25 -1.21 -12.47 -24.04
C TYR A 25 -2.19 -12.08 -25.16
N PRO A 26 -3.02 -13.03 -25.64
CA PRO A 26 -4.00 -12.72 -26.67
C PRO A 26 -5.01 -11.69 -26.18
N ASN A 27 -5.55 -10.91 -27.11
CA ASN A 27 -6.68 -10.01 -26.85
C ASN A 27 -7.93 -10.87 -26.59
N GLN A 28 -8.18 -11.22 -25.33
CA GLN A 28 -9.23 -12.18 -24.96
C GLN A 28 -10.62 -11.55 -24.86
N HIS A 29 -10.73 -10.23 -24.73
CA HIS A 29 -12.00 -9.56 -24.47
C HIS A 29 -12.61 -9.03 -25.77
N ARG A 30 -13.81 -9.53 -26.12
CA ARG A 30 -14.74 -8.76 -26.94
C ARG A 30 -15.15 -7.56 -26.10
N TYR A 31 -14.71 -6.37 -26.49
CA TYR A 31 -15.12 -5.15 -25.82
C TYR A 31 -16.64 -5.01 -25.92
N THR A 32 -17.29 -4.64 -24.83
CA THR A 32 -18.65 -4.13 -24.91
C THR A 32 -18.55 -2.83 -25.70
N ASP A 33 -19.22 -2.77 -26.85
CA ASP A 33 -19.23 -1.56 -27.66
C ASP A 33 -20.12 -0.52 -26.98
N TYR A 34 -19.49 0.49 -26.39
CA TYR A 34 -20.17 1.62 -25.76
C TYR A 34 -20.41 2.78 -26.75
N SER A 35 -20.04 2.64 -28.03
CA SER A 35 -20.22 3.74 -29.01
C SER A 35 -21.69 4.10 -29.25
N ASP A 36 -22.62 3.14 -29.02
CA ASP A 36 -24.06 3.33 -29.14
C ASP A 36 -24.76 3.70 -27.80
N SER A 37 -24.03 3.93 -26.70
CA SER A 37 -24.64 4.40 -25.45
C SER A 37 -24.96 5.90 -25.54
N VAL A 38 -26.08 6.24 -26.18
CA VAL A 38 -26.58 7.61 -26.46
C VAL A 38 -26.69 8.54 -25.22
N ARG A 39 -26.36 8.08 -24.01
CA ARG A 39 -26.48 8.83 -22.74
C ARG A 39 -25.27 8.75 -21.80
N GLU A 40 -24.21 8.01 -22.13
CA GLU A 40 -23.04 7.90 -21.25
C GLU A 40 -21.81 8.52 -21.92
N THR A 41 -21.19 9.50 -21.26
CA THR A 41 -19.89 10.04 -21.67
C THR A 41 -18.79 9.19 -21.05
N ALA A 42 -17.71 8.93 -21.79
CA ALA A 42 -16.52 8.26 -21.24
C ALA A 42 -16.06 8.92 -19.94
N HIS A 43 -15.62 8.13 -18.97
CA HIS A 43 -15.10 8.66 -17.70
C HIS A 43 -13.86 9.53 -17.91
N HIS A 44 -13.05 9.21 -18.92
CA HIS A 44 -11.84 9.93 -19.29
C HIS A 44 -11.87 10.31 -20.77
N ALA A 45 -11.58 11.57 -21.11
CA ALA A 45 -11.48 11.99 -22.50
C ALA A 45 -10.24 11.42 -23.22
N ILE A 46 -9.17 11.18 -22.46
CA ILE A 46 -7.91 10.57 -22.91
C ILE A 46 -7.50 9.55 -21.87
N SER A 47 -7.01 8.38 -22.30
CA SER A 47 -6.59 7.35 -21.34
C SER A 47 -5.44 7.87 -20.48
N PRO A 48 -5.56 7.80 -19.14
CA PRO A 48 -4.50 8.20 -18.22
C PRO A 48 -3.29 7.24 -18.25
N PHE A 49 -3.44 6.07 -18.89
CA PHE A 49 -2.42 5.04 -19.04
C PHE A 49 -2.27 4.66 -20.52
N PRO A 50 -1.41 5.36 -21.28
CA PRO A 50 -1.25 5.10 -22.71
C PRO A 50 -0.61 3.72 -22.98
N TYR A 51 -0.84 3.18 -24.17
CA TYR A 51 -0.19 1.98 -24.67
C TYR A 51 1.32 2.17 -24.72
N GLN A 52 2.04 1.33 -23.96
CA GLN A 52 3.50 1.33 -23.90
C GLN A 52 4.03 -0.12 -23.98
N PRO A 53 4.45 -0.59 -25.17
CA PRO A 53 4.92 -1.97 -25.34
C PRO A 53 6.10 -2.32 -24.44
N SER A 54 7.00 -1.35 -24.17
CA SER A 54 8.14 -1.52 -23.27
C SER A 54 7.72 -1.89 -21.85
N LEU A 55 6.64 -1.31 -21.32
CA LEU A 55 6.11 -1.63 -20.00
C LEU A 55 5.43 -3.00 -20.00
N ASN A 56 4.67 -3.32 -21.05
CA ASN A 56 3.97 -4.59 -21.17
C ASN A 56 4.96 -5.78 -21.22
N ASN A 57 6.13 -5.59 -21.83
CA ASN A 57 7.19 -6.61 -21.86
C ASN A 57 7.83 -6.89 -20.49
N LYS A 58 7.70 -5.96 -19.53
CA LYS A 58 8.22 -6.14 -18.16
C LYS A 58 7.28 -6.96 -17.29
N LEU A 59 6.01 -7.11 -17.65
CA LEU A 59 5.04 -7.81 -16.82
C LEU A 59 4.92 -9.28 -17.20
N ALA A 60 4.72 -10.12 -16.19
CA ALA A 60 4.28 -11.49 -16.35
C ALA A 60 3.15 -11.79 -15.37
N LEU A 61 2.18 -12.56 -15.80
CA LEU A 61 1.16 -13.18 -14.93
C LEU A 61 1.52 -14.63 -14.76
N TRP A 62 1.45 -15.12 -13.53
CA TRP A 62 1.73 -16.50 -13.24
C TRP A 62 0.90 -17.01 -12.07
N THR A 63 0.30 -18.18 -12.24
CA THR A 63 -0.42 -18.89 -11.17
C THR A 63 0.41 -20.07 -10.72
N GLY A 64 0.86 -20.05 -9.47
CA GLY A 64 1.72 -21.11 -8.94
C GLY A 64 2.29 -20.80 -7.56
N ASP A 65 3.22 -21.63 -7.11
CA ASP A 65 3.91 -21.47 -5.84
C ASP A 65 5.05 -20.45 -5.96
N ILE A 66 4.88 -19.25 -5.39
CA ILE A 66 5.88 -18.18 -5.42
C ILE A 66 7.26 -18.62 -4.92
N SER A 67 7.34 -19.61 -4.03
CA SER A 67 8.60 -20.04 -3.41
C SER A 67 9.56 -20.70 -4.40
N ILE A 68 9.08 -21.12 -5.58
CA ILE A 68 9.89 -21.83 -6.58
C ILE A 68 10.48 -20.91 -7.66
N LEU A 69 10.14 -19.62 -7.63
CA LEU A 69 10.59 -18.63 -8.62
C LEU A 69 12.04 -18.21 -8.37
N GLN A 70 12.87 -18.31 -9.40
CA GLN A 70 14.26 -17.84 -9.38
C GLN A 70 14.35 -16.36 -9.76
N VAL A 71 14.03 -15.49 -8.80
CA VAL A 71 14.02 -14.03 -8.95
C VAL A 71 15.02 -13.36 -8.01
N ASP A 72 15.31 -12.07 -8.23
CA ASP A 72 16.12 -11.32 -7.28
C ASP A 72 15.41 -11.16 -5.94
N ALA A 73 14.11 -10.84 -5.95
CA ALA A 73 13.30 -10.85 -4.75
C ALA A 73 11.91 -11.43 -4.99
N LEU A 74 11.43 -12.19 -4.02
CA LEU A 74 10.00 -12.45 -3.87
C LEU A 74 9.45 -11.67 -2.68
N VAL A 75 8.15 -11.39 -2.72
CA VAL A 75 7.47 -10.62 -1.69
C VAL A 75 6.68 -11.54 -0.80
N ASN A 76 6.77 -11.33 0.52
CA ASN A 76 6.03 -12.07 1.52
C ASN A 76 5.01 -11.15 2.22
N PRO A 77 3.71 -11.24 1.87
CA PRO A 77 2.65 -10.62 2.66
C PRO A 77 2.54 -11.34 4.00
N THR A 78 2.79 -10.62 5.09
CA THR A 78 2.79 -11.17 6.46
C THR A 78 2.00 -10.28 7.42
N ASN A 79 2.15 -10.51 8.73
CA ASN A 79 1.58 -9.74 9.83
C ASN A 79 2.70 -9.00 10.59
N GLU A 80 2.31 -8.17 11.55
CA GLU A 80 3.23 -7.31 12.30
C GLU A 80 4.28 -8.09 13.08
N THR A 81 3.92 -9.29 13.55
CA THR A 81 4.77 -10.24 14.27
C THR A 81 5.58 -11.17 13.38
N MET A 82 5.48 -11.02 12.06
CA MET A 82 6.25 -11.75 11.04
C MET A 82 6.05 -13.28 11.06
N ASP A 83 4.92 -13.75 11.56
CA ASP A 83 4.57 -15.17 11.74
C ASP A 83 3.21 -15.55 11.12
N ASP A 84 2.74 -14.78 10.14
CA ASP A 84 1.44 -15.00 9.50
C ASP A 84 1.29 -16.41 8.93
N ASN A 85 0.10 -16.99 9.10
CA ASN A 85 -0.20 -18.35 8.71
C ASN A 85 -0.88 -18.48 7.33
N SER A 86 -0.74 -17.50 6.43
CA SER A 86 -1.23 -17.61 5.05
C SER A 86 -0.51 -18.71 4.28
N THR A 87 -1.19 -19.30 3.30
CA THR A 87 -0.62 -20.31 2.40
C THR A 87 0.69 -19.84 1.77
N THR A 88 0.73 -18.60 1.29
CA THR A 88 1.93 -17.98 0.70
C THR A 88 3.06 -17.90 1.71
N CYS A 89 2.80 -17.37 2.91
CA CYS A 89 3.79 -17.25 3.97
C CYS A 89 4.31 -18.64 4.39
N GLN A 90 3.43 -19.62 4.57
CA GLN A 90 3.79 -21.00 4.90
C GLN A 90 4.69 -21.64 3.84
N LYS A 91 4.39 -21.49 2.55
CA LYS A 91 5.22 -22.00 1.44
C LYS A 91 6.61 -21.37 1.45
N ILE A 92 6.68 -20.04 1.61
CA ILE A 92 7.94 -19.30 1.71
C ILE A 92 8.77 -19.80 2.90
N PHE A 93 8.20 -19.88 4.10
CA PHE A 93 8.90 -20.36 5.30
C PHE A 93 9.32 -21.83 5.19
N SER A 94 8.45 -22.68 4.63
CA SER A 94 8.73 -24.11 4.45
C SER A 94 9.94 -24.31 3.55
N ARG A 95 10.04 -23.55 2.45
CA ARG A 95 11.12 -23.70 1.46
C ARG A 95 12.39 -22.94 1.84
N ALA A 96 12.28 -21.75 2.44
CA ALA A 96 13.44 -21.02 2.95
C ALA A 96 14.16 -21.77 4.08
N GLY A 97 13.42 -22.58 4.85
CA GLY A 97 13.93 -23.35 5.97
C GLY A 97 14.01 -22.54 7.27
N SER A 98 14.53 -23.18 8.33
CA SER A 98 14.58 -22.59 9.68
C SER A 98 15.48 -21.36 9.79
N ALA A 99 16.45 -21.21 8.89
CA ALA A 99 17.36 -20.06 8.85
C ALA A 99 16.61 -18.72 8.69
N LEU A 100 15.52 -18.70 7.93
CA LEU A 100 14.68 -17.51 7.78
C LEU A 100 14.06 -17.06 9.11
N LYS A 101 13.53 -18.00 9.90
CA LYS A 101 12.95 -17.69 11.22
C LYS A 101 14.00 -17.13 12.18
N ILE A 102 15.22 -17.66 12.11
CA ILE A 102 16.35 -17.21 12.93
C ILE A 102 16.75 -15.78 12.56
N GLU A 103 16.88 -15.45 11.27
CA GLU A 103 17.18 -14.09 10.81
C GLU A 103 16.09 -13.10 11.25
N ILE A 104 14.82 -13.43 11.03
CA ILE A 104 13.68 -12.58 11.43
C ILE A 104 13.71 -12.31 12.94
N PHE A 105 13.92 -13.35 13.76
CA PHE A 105 13.96 -13.22 15.22
C PHE A 105 15.14 -12.36 15.71
N ASN A 106 16.31 -12.52 15.10
CA ASN A 106 17.52 -11.83 15.53
C ASN A 106 17.58 -10.37 15.04
N GLU A 107 17.16 -10.10 13.80
CA GLU A 107 17.47 -8.84 13.12
C GLU A 107 16.25 -7.93 12.88
N ILE A 108 15.06 -8.49 12.64
CA ILE A 108 13.89 -7.71 12.20
C ILE A 108 12.88 -7.50 13.34
N LYS A 109 12.50 -8.59 14.02
CA LYS A 109 11.50 -8.69 15.11
C LYS A 109 10.06 -8.32 14.72
N GLU A 110 9.84 -7.18 14.09
CA GLU A 110 8.52 -6.69 13.69
C GLU A 110 8.55 -5.90 12.37
N CYS A 111 7.39 -5.82 11.72
CA CYS A 111 7.17 -4.99 10.54
C CYS A 111 5.83 -4.26 10.66
N ARG A 112 5.81 -2.94 10.60
CA ARG A 112 4.53 -2.22 10.73
C ARG A 112 3.68 -2.37 9.47
N THR A 113 2.37 -2.21 9.63
CA THR A 113 1.44 -2.11 8.50
C THR A 113 1.90 -1.03 7.49
N GLY A 114 2.02 -1.39 6.22
CA GLY A 114 2.53 -0.53 5.14
C GLY A 114 4.05 -0.47 5.01
N GLU A 115 4.80 -1.02 5.96
CA GLU A 115 6.26 -1.03 5.97
C GLU A 115 6.83 -2.22 5.19
N VAL A 116 8.14 -2.19 4.94
CA VAL A 116 8.89 -3.31 4.38
C VAL A 116 10.10 -3.69 5.23
N ARG A 117 10.40 -4.99 5.27
CA ARG A 117 11.61 -5.59 5.84
C ARG A 117 12.23 -6.53 4.83
N VAL A 118 13.53 -6.74 4.90
CA VAL A 118 14.26 -7.58 3.93
C VAL A 118 15.05 -8.63 4.67
N THR A 119 15.00 -9.86 4.18
CA THR A 119 15.85 -10.98 4.60
C THR A 119 16.54 -11.62 3.40
N GLN A 120 17.50 -12.50 3.68
CA GLN A 120 18.04 -13.41 2.66
C GLN A 120 16.98 -14.45 2.23
N GLY A 121 17.12 -14.97 1.01
CA GLY A 121 16.24 -16.03 0.51
C GLY A 121 16.45 -17.41 1.16
N HIS A 122 17.60 -17.65 1.78
CA HIS A 122 17.98 -18.94 2.38
C HIS A 122 17.82 -20.12 1.41
N GLY A 123 16.93 -21.07 1.71
CA GLY A 123 16.63 -22.22 0.85
C GLY A 123 15.79 -21.90 -0.40
N LEU A 124 15.36 -20.65 -0.58
CA LEU A 124 14.61 -20.24 -1.77
C LEU A 124 15.55 -20.05 -2.98
N PRO A 125 15.07 -20.30 -4.22
CA PRO A 125 15.76 -19.87 -5.44
C PRO A 125 15.86 -18.34 -5.56
N ALA A 126 14.96 -17.60 -4.91
CA ALA A 126 15.02 -16.15 -4.85
C ALA A 126 16.16 -15.67 -3.95
N ARG A 127 16.86 -14.60 -4.34
CA ARG A 127 18.02 -14.09 -3.57
C ARG A 127 17.60 -13.42 -2.26
N PHE A 128 16.49 -12.68 -2.28
CA PHE A 128 15.96 -11.93 -1.14
C PHE A 128 14.46 -12.16 -0.95
N ILE A 129 14.00 -11.93 0.27
CA ILE A 129 12.57 -11.84 0.59
C ILE A 129 12.27 -10.42 1.06
N ILE A 130 11.33 -9.75 0.41
CA ILE A 130 10.81 -8.46 0.87
C ILE A 130 9.49 -8.72 1.60
N HIS A 131 9.51 -8.63 2.91
CA HIS A 131 8.33 -8.78 3.76
C HIS A 131 7.56 -7.48 3.83
N THR A 132 6.24 -7.53 3.75
CA THR A 132 5.38 -6.37 3.94
C THR A 132 4.08 -6.75 4.61
N VAL A 133 3.47 -5.80 5.32
CA VAL A 133 2.23 -6.02 6.07
C VAL A 133 1.10 -5.22 5.44
N GLY A 134 0.20 -5.92 4.76
CA GLY A 134 -0.99 -5.34 4.17
C GLY A 134 -2.02 -4.88 5.22
N PRO A 135 -2.90 -3.93 4.89
CA PRO A 135 -3.92 -3.44 5.82
C PRO A 135 -4.98 -4.51 6.11
N VAL A 136 -5.53 -4.50 7.33
CA VAL A 136 -6.83 -5.14 7.61
C VAL A 136 -7.93 -4.20 7.13
N TYR A 137 -8.76 -4.65 6.21
CA TYR A 137 -9.79 -3.81 5.62
C TYR A 137 -10.99 -3.66 6.55
N ASN A 138 -11.44 -2.43 6.72
CA ASN A 138 -12.68 -2.07 7.37
C ASN A 138 -13.29 -0.91 6.60
N VAL A 139 -14.58 -0.99 6.27
CA VAL A 139 -15.28 0.06 5.52
C VAL A 139 -15.16 1.44 6.19
N LYS A 140 -15.11 1.50 7.52
CA LYS A 140 -14.93 2.76 8.28
C LYS A 140 -13.57 3.41 8.06
N TYR A 141 -12.55 2.63 7.68
CA TYR A 141 -11.18 3.07 7.48
C TYR A 141 -10.71 2.79 6.04
N GLN A 142 -11.65 2.77 5.08
CA GLN A 142 -11.38 2.44 3.67
C GLN A 142 -10.22 3.27 3.12
N THR A 143 -10.25 4.59 3.29
CA THR A 143 -9.20 5.50 2.86
C THR A 143 -7.82 5.14 3.41
N ALA A 144 -7.74 4.84 4.71
CA ALA A 144 -6.48 4.45 5.33
C ALA A 144 -5.99 3.11 4.75
N ALA A 145 -6.89 2.14 4.57
CA ALA A 145 -6.57 0.85 3.97
C ALA A 145 -6.09 1.00 2.51
N GLN A 146 -6.70 1.87 1.71
CA GLN A 146 -6.25 2.17 0.35
C GLN A 146 -4.84 2.76 0.33
N ASN A 147 -4.58 3.77 1.17
CA ASN A 147 -3.27 4.40 1.25
C ASN A 147 -2.19 3.41 1.73
N THR A 148 -2.49 2.62 2.75
CA THR A 148 -1.58 1.59 3.26
C THR A 148 -1.27 0.53 2.20
N LEU A 149 -2.27 0.05 1.46
CA LEU A 149 -2.04 -0.96 0.41
C LEU A 149 -1.13 -0.40 -0.69
N HIS A 150 -1.38 0.85 -1.11
CA HIS A 150 -0.50 1.57 -2.02
C HIS A 150 0.94 1.63 -1.46
N CYS A 151 1.11 2.03 -0.19
CA CYS A 151 2.41 2.07 0.46
C CYS A 151 3.11 0.70 0.45
N CYS A 152 2.40 -0.41 0.64
CA CYS A 152 2.98 -1.75 0.57
C CYS A 152 3.65 -1.98 -0.79
N TYR A 153 2.91 -1.81 -1.89
CA TYR A 153 3.45 -1.99 -3.24
C TYR A 153 4.57 -0.99 -3.55
N ARG A 154 4.37 0.29 -3.24
CA ARG A 154 5.36 1.35 -3.49
C ARG A 154 6.66 1.12 -2.73
N ASN A 155 6.59 0.75 -1.44
CA ASN A 155 7.76 0.52 -0.60
C ASN A 155 8.51 -0.74 -1.02
N VAL A 156 7.79 -1.79 -1.43
CA VAL A 156 8.37 -3.02 -2.00
C VAL A 156 9.18 -2.69 -3.26
N LEU A 157 8.57 -1.98 -4.22
CA LEU A 157 9.21 -1.62 -5.48
C LEU A 157 10.39 -0.66 -5.26
N GLN A 158 10.25 0.30 -4.35
CA GLN A 158 11.36 1.16 -3.94
C GLN A 158 12.51 0.36 -3.38
N LYS A 159 12.23 -0.58 -2.47
CA LYS A 159 13.27 -1.35 -1.82
C LYS A 159 14.02 -2.22 -2.82
N ALA A 160 13.30 -2.81 -3.78
CA ALA A 160 13.92 -3.54 -4.88
C ALA A 160 14.85 -2.65 -5.72
N ARG A 161 14.43 -1.41 -6.03
CA ARG A 161 15.27 -0.44 -6.74
C ARG A 161 16.51 -0.05 -5.93
N GLU A 162 16.37 0.27 -4.65
CA GLU A 162 17.48 0.64 -3.76
C GLU A 162 18.55 -0.44 -3.67
N MET A 163 18.12 -1.71 -3.70
CA MET A 163 19.00 -2.87 -3.68
C MET A 163 19.54 -3.26 -5.07
N GLY A 164 19.17 -2.52 -6.13
CA GLY A 164 19.61 -2.81 -7.49
C GLY A 164 19.04 -4.11 -8.09
N LEU A 165 17.87 -4.56 -7.61
CA LEU A 165 17.23 -5.77 -8.08
C LEU A 165 16.57 -5.55 -9.45
N ARG A 166 16.55 -6.57 -10.30
CA ARG A 166 16.05 -6.51 -11.68
C ARG A 166 14.77 -7.31 -11.88
N THR A 167 14.50 -8.30 -11.03
CA THR A 167 13.33 -9.19 -11.12
C THR A 167 12.62 -9.31 -9.78
N ILE A 168 11.30 -9.17 -9.78
CA ILE A 168 10.50 -9.25 -8.54
C ILE A 168 9.23 -10.08 -8.75
N ALA A 169 8.93 -10.96 -7.79
CA ALA A 169 7.67 -11.69 -7.71
C ALA A 169 6.74 -11.03 -6.66
N LEU A 170 5.60 -10.51 -7.14
CA LEU A 170 4.58 -9.82 -6.37
C LEU A 170 3.34 -10.69 -6.23
N PRO A 171 3.07 -11.28 -5.06
CA PRO A 171 1.77 -11.89 -4.79
C PRO A 171 0.72 -10.82 -4.53
N VAL A 172 -0.56 -11.22 -4.50
CA VAL A 172 -1.65 -10.35 -4.07
C VAL A 172 -1.52 -10.05 -2.56
N ILE A 173 -1.12 -8.82 -2.22
CA ILE A 173 -0.92 -8.38 -0.82
C ILE A 173 -2.28 -8.24 -0.10
N ASN A 174 -3.31 -7.81 -0.84
CA ASN A 174 -4.68 -7.61 -0.38
C ASN A 174 -5.47 -8.93 -0.30
N SER A 175 -4.99 -9.88 0.49
CA SER A 175 -5.60 -11.21 0.59
C SER A 175 -7.03 -11.17 1.17
N ILE A 176 -7.83 -12.17 0.80
CA ILE A 176 -9.20 -12.40 1.30
C ILE A 176 -9.23 -12.47 2.84
N ARG A 177 -8.19 -13.05 3.47
CA ARG A 177 -8.08 -13.13 4.95
C ARG A 177 -8.08 -11.75 5.63
N ARG A 178 -7.66 -10.70 4.92
CA ARG A 178 -7.67 -9.31 5.42
C ARG A 178 -8.95 -8.56 5.04
N ASN A 179 -9.97 -9.24 4.52
CA ASN A 179 -11.28 -8.70 4.12
C ASN A 179 -11.22 -7.57 3.08
N TYR A 180 -10.12 -7.46 2.33
CA TYR A 180 -9.97 -6.41 1.33
C TYR A 180 -10.75 -6.77 0.06
N PRO A 181 -11.59 -5.88 -0.50
CA PRO A 181 -12.28 -6.13 -1.76
C PRO A 181 -11.28 -6.44 -2.88
N PRO A 182 -11.32 -7.64 -3.50
CA PRO A 182 -10.27 -8.08 -4.43
C PRO A 182 -10.06 -7.16 -5.64
N ASP A 183 -11.16 -6.66 -6.22
CA ASP A 183 -11.19 -5.71 -7.33
C ASP A 183 -10.57 -4.35 -6.95
N ALA A 184 -11.00 -3.76 -5.82
CA ALA A 184 -10.46 -2.49 -5.35
C ALA A 184 -8.97 -2.58 -5.02
N GLY A 185 -8.53 -3.71 -4.46
CA GLY A 185 -7.12 -3.97 -4.18
C GLY A 185 -6.28 -4.14 -5.45
N ALA A 186 -6.81 -4.84 -6.46
CA ALA A 186 -6.16 -5.01 -7.75
C ALA A 186 -5.98 -3.67 -8.50
N HIS A 187 -6.98 -2.78 -8.47
CA HIS A 187 -6.83 -1.43 -9.02
C HIS A 187 -5.64 -0.67 -8.39
N ILE A 188 -5.47 -0.76 -7.07
CA ILE A 188 -4.35 -0.12 -6.36
C ILE A 188 -3.01 -0.76 -6.74
N ALA A 189 -2.95 -2.09 -6.77
CA ALA A 189 -1.74 -2.83 -7.15
C ALA A 189 -1.28 -2.46 -8.56
N LEU A 190 -2.18 -2.57 -9.53
CA LEU A 190 -1.89 -2.32 -10.94
C LEU A 190 -1.51 -0.86 -11.20
N ARG A 191 -2.26 0.09 -10.64
CA ARG A 191 -1.94 1.51 -10.76
C ARG A 191 -0.57 1.84 -10.18
N THR A 192 -0.28 1.35 -8.97
CA THR A 192 0.99 1.64 -8.28
C THR A 192 2.17 1.07 -9.07
N VAL A 193 2.06 -0.18 -9.54
CA VAL A 193 3.09 -0.80 -10.39
C VAL A 193 3.25 -0.04 -11.71
N ARG A 194 2.13 0.37 -12.35
CA ARG A 194 2.16 1.13 -13.60
C ARG A 194 2.92 2.45 -13.45
N ARG A 195 2.54 3.28 -12.49
CA ARG A 195 3.20 4.57 -12.24
C ARG A 195 4.68 4.41 -11.88
N PHE A 196 5.01 3.41 -11.06
CA PHE A 196 6.39 3.13 -10.71
C PHE A 196 7.24 2.76 -11.94
N LEU A 197 6.72 1.91 -12.83
CA LEU A 197 7.45 1.48 -14.04
C LEU A 197 7.54 2.57 -15.11
N GLU A 198 6.63 3.55 -15.13
CA GLU A 198 6.73 4.76 -15.96
C GLU A 198 7.87 5.67 -15.48
N GLN A 199 8.09 5.76 -14.16
CA GLN A 199 9.09 6.63 -13.57
C GLN A 199 10.49 6.00 -13.52
N TYR A 200 10.58 4.67 -13.38
CA TYR A 200 11.84 3.96 -13.15
C TYR A 200 12.03 2.76 -14.08
N ASP A 201 13.18 2.71 -14.74
CA ASP A 201 13.60 1.61 -15.61
C ASP A 201 14.43 0.52 -14.88
N SER A 202 14.38 0.47 -13.55
CA SER A 202 15.23 -0.43 -12.76
C SER A 202 14.84 -1.90 -12.88
N LEU A 203 13.56 -2.19 -13.03
CA LEU A 203 13.02 -3.56 -13.09
C LEU A 203 12.84 -4.02 -14.53
N THR A 204 13.33 -5.22 -14.82
CA THR A 204 13.19 -5.92 -16.11
C THR A 204 12.01 -6.89 -16.12
N CYS A 205 11.62 -7.39 -14.96
CA CYS A 205 10.52 -8.34 -14.82
C CYS A 205 9.79 -8.12 -13.50
N VAL A 206 8.49 -7.87 -13.59
CA VAL A 206 7.55 -7.87 -12.47
C VAL A 206 6.55 -8.99 -12.71
N ILE A 207 6.57 -10.00 -11.84
CA ILE A 207 5.71 -11.18 -11.94
C ILE A 207 4.57 -11.01 -10.95
N PHE A 208 3.35 -10.83 -11.43
CA PHE A 208 2.17 -10.96 -10.59
C PHE A 208 1.90 -12.45 -10.34
N VAL A 209 2.10 -12.89 -9.11
CA VAL A 209 1.85 -14.26 -8.68
C VAL A 209 0.44 -14.35 -8.11
N LEU A 210 -0.44 -15.01 -8.84
CA LEU A 210 -1.89 -14.98 -8.59
C LEU A 210 -2.39 -16.34 -8.09
N GLU A 211 -3.33 -16.32 -7.14
CA GLU A 211 -4.15 -17.49 -6.87
C GLU A 211 -5.26 -17.60 -7.94
N PRO A 212 -5.86 -18.79 -8.15
CA PRO A 212 -6.93 -18.95 -9.14
C PRO A 212 -8.13 -18.01 -8.97
N CYS A 213 -8.42 -17.57 -7.73
CA CYS A 213 -9.48 -16.61 -7.45
C CYS A 213 -9.16 -15.17 -7.90
N ASP A 214 -7.88 -14.82 -8.02
CA ASP A 214 -7.44 -13.48 -8.42
C ASP A 214 -7.27 -13.37 -9.94
N LEU A 215 -7.00 -14.48 -10.62
CA LEU A 215 -6.62 -14.50 -12.05
C LEU A 215 -7.61 -13.74 -12.93
N GLY A 216 -8.90 -14.05 -12.84
CA GLY A 216 -9.93 -13.40 -13.67
C GLY A 216 -10.03 -11.90 -13.41
N ILE A 217 -9.81 -11.44 -12.17
CA ILE A 217 -9.81 -10.01 -11.84
C ILE A 217 -8.63 -9.32 -12.54
N TYR A 218 -7.43 -9.90 -12.45
CA TYR A 218 -6.25 -9.32 -13.09
C TYR A 218 -6.33 -9.37 -14.62
N GLU A 219 -6.88 -10.43 -15.21
CA GLU A 219 -7.09 -10.53 -16.66
C GLU A 219 -8.02 -9.44 -17.21
N ILE A 220 -9.04 -9.06 -16.44
CA ILE A 220 -9.99 -7.99 -16.79
C ILE A 220 -9.37 -6.60 -16.57
N LEU A 221 -8.67 -6.40 -15.45
CA LEU A 221 -8.19 -5.07 -15.05
C LEU A 221 -6.86 -4.66 -15.67
N LEU A 222 -5.97 -5.61 -16.01
CA LEU A 222 -4.66 -5.29 -16.60
C LEU A 222 -4.75 -4.46 -17.89
N PRO A 223 -5.62 -4.77 -18.87
CA PRO A 223 -5.77 -3.94 -20.06
C PRO A 223 -6.10 -2.47 -19.78
N LEU A 224 -6.71 -2.16 -18.61
CA LEU A 224 -7.05 -0.79 -18.24
C LEU A 224 -5.81 0.03 -17.84
N TYR A 225 -4.81 -0.61 -17.23
CA TYR A 225 -3.58 0.03 -16.74
C TYR A 225 -2.37 -0.21 -17.64
N PHE A 226 -2.36 -1.32 -18.37
CA PHE A 226 -1.33 -1.78 -19.28
C PHE A 226 -1.99 -2.22 -20.59
N PRO A 227 -2.65 -1.30 -21.33
CA PRO A 227 -3.26 -1.65 -22.60
C PRO A 227 -2.19 -2.21 -23.54
N ARG A 228 -2.52 -3.25 -24.29
CA ARG A 228 -1.63 -3.96 -25.23
C ARG A 228 -1.68 -3.39 -26.64
N ASN A 229 -2.67 -2.58 -26.93
CA ASN A 229 -2.87 -1.90 -28.21
C ASN A 229 -3.75 -0.66 -28.00
N LEU A 230 -3.91 0.13 -29.07
CA LEU A 230 -4.70 1.37 -29.02
C LEU A 230 -6.19 1.10 -28.72
N ALA A 231 -6.76 -0.02 -29.18
CA ALA A 231 -8.16 -0.33 -28.90
C ALA A 231 -8.39 -0.61 -27.41
N GLU A 232 -7.48 -1.32 -26.73
CA GLU A 232 -7.53 -1.48 -25.28
C GLU A 232 -7.38 -0.15 -24.54
N GLN A 233 -6.48 0.72 -25.03
CA GLN A 233 -6.29 2.06 -24.47
C GLN A 233 -7.58 2.89 -24.56
N ASP A 234 -8.23 2.89 -25.72
CA ASP A 234 -9.46 3.66 -25.95
C ASP A 234 -10.62 3.09 -25.14
N ASN A 235 -10.73 1.76 -25.04
CA ASN A 235 -11.73 1.10 -24.21
C ASN A 235 -11.50 1.38 -22.70
N ALA A 236 -10.25 1.52 -22.25
CA ALA A 236 -9.92 1.81 -20.86
C ALA A 236 -10.52 3.14 -20.37
N CYS A 237 -10.70 4.12 -21.26
CA CYS A 237 -11.33 5.41 -20.96
C CYS A 237 -12.76 5.28 -20.41
N TRP A 238 -13.46 4.20 -20.76
CA TRP A 238 -14.83 3.92 -20.34
C TRP A 238 -14.91 3.13 -19.03
N GLN A 239 -13.91 2.28 -18.76
CA GLN A 239 -13.96 1.29 -17.68
C GLN A 239 -13.09 1.67 -16.47
N LEU A 240 -12.09 2.54 -16.66
CA LEU A 240 -11.30 3.03 -15.54
C LEU A 240 -12.18 3.79 -14.55
N PRO A 241 -11.92 3.66 -13.23
CA PRO A 241 -12.59 4.49 -12.24
C PRO A 241 -12.24 5.96 -12.43
N ASN A 242 -13.11 6.86 -11.95
CA ASN A 242 -12.85 8.31 -11.96
C ASN A 242 -11.58 8.67 -11.17
N ASP A 243 -11.36 8.01 -10.02
CA ASP A 243 -10.11 8.15 -9.26
C ASP A 243 -9.00 7.28 -9.86
N ILE A 244 -8.14 7.92 -10.63
CA ILE A 244 -6.96 7.32 -11.27
C ILE A 244 -5.69 7.45 -10.43
N GLY A 245 -5.81 7.87 -9.16
CA GLY A 245 -4.70 8.11 -8.25
C GLY A 245 -3.79 9.28 -8.65
N GLY A 246 -2.83 9.57 -7.77
CA GLY A 246 -1.82 10.61 -8.00
C GLY A 246 -0.68 10.14 -8.91
N MET A 247 0.41 10.91 -8.92
CA MET A 247 1.55 10.68 -9.80
C MET A 247 2.31 9.40 -9.46
N ASP A 248 2.32 9.01 -8.18
CA ASP A 248 2.96 7.77 -7.72
C ASP A 248 1.94 6.62 -7.63
N GLY A 249 0.67 6.87 -7.95
CA GLY A 249 -0.43 5.91 -7.91
C GLY A 249 -1.20 5.86 -6.58
N GLU A 250 -0.86 6.76 -5.66
CA GLU A 250 -1.52 6.94 -4.37
C GLU A 250 -3.00 7.32 -4.54
N PRO A 251 -3.90 6.88 -3.65
CA PRO A 251 -5.31 7.31 -3.69
C PRO A 251 -5.43 8.83 -3.48
N LEU A 252 -6.21 9.52 -4.31
CA LEU A 252 -6.47 10.95 -4.15
C LEU A 252 -7.66 11.16 -3.19
N LEU A 253 -7.43 11.94 -2.14
CA LEU A 253 -8.44 12.27 -1.12
C LEU A 253 -8.86 13.73 -1.26
N PRO A 254 -10.08 14.02 -1.76
CA PRO A 254 -10.56 15.40 -1.94
C PRO A 254 -10.49 16.23 -0.65
N ASP A 255 -10.79 15.61 0.49
CA ASP A 255 -10.90 16.29 1.79
C ASP A 255 -9.55 16.63 2.44
N ARG A 256 -8.42 16.25 1.82
CA ARG A 256 -7.05 16.58 2.30
C ARG A 256 -6.28 17.52 1.38
N GLN A 257 -6.93 18.07 0.35
CA GLN A 257 -6.31 19.15 -0.41
C GLN A 257 -6.32 20.41 0.46
N ILE A 258 -5.14 20.92 0.79
CA ILE A 258 -4.99 22.22 1.47
C ILE A 258 -5.65 23.25 0.55
N ARG A 259 -6.84 23.72 0.93
CA ARG A 259 -7.42 24.91 0.31
C ARG A 259 -6.60 26.08 0.80
N ILE A 260 -5.58 26.48 0.05
CA ILE A 260 -4.98 27.80 0.22
C ILE A 260 -6.07 28.78 -0.21
N ILE A 261 -6.83 29.26 0.77
CA ILE A 261 -7.73 30.37 0.57
C ILE A 261 -6.81 31.58 0.56
N ASP A 262 -6.58 32.19 -0.59
CA ASP A 262 -5.97 33.51 -0.64
C ASP A 262 -6.87 34.43 0.20
N ASN A 263 -6.36 34.86 1.36
CA ASN A 263 -7.11 35.76 2.21
C ASN A 263 -7.21 37.10 1.46
N PRO A 264 -8.41 37.56 1.05
CA PRO A 264 -8.55 38.79 0.26
C PRO A 264 -8.10 40.05 1.00
N GLN A 265 -7.81 39.95 2.31
CA GLN A 265 -7.23 41.03 3.10
C GLN A 265 -5.72 41.25 2.86
N HIS A 266 -5.05 40.37 2.12
CA HIS A 266 -3.63 40.51 1.74
C HIS A 266 -3.44 40.80 0.25
N ALA A 267 -4.44 41.38 -0.41
CA ALA A 267 -4.22 42.01 -1.70
C ALA A 267 -3.26 43.20 -1.47
N LEU A 268 -1.98 42.97 -1.75
CA LEU A 268 -0.95 44.00 -1.75
C LEU A 268 -1.42 45.12 -2.68
N HIS A 269 -1.91 46.21 -2.10
CA HIS A 269 -1.99 47.47 -2.80
C HIS A 269 -0.56 47.87 -3.15
N GLY A 270 -0.26 47.85 -4.46
CA GLY A 270 0.99 48.35 -4.98
C GLY A 270 1.06 49.86 -4.77
N ASP A 271 1.81 50.28 -3.77
CA ASP A 271 2.94 51.21 -3.87
C ASP A 271 3.46 51.38 -2.45
N ASP A 272 4.68 50.89 -2.19
CA ASP A 272 5.62 51.38 -1.17
C ASP A 272 6.75 50.35 -1.03
N THR A 273 7.84 50.61 -1.72
CA THR A 273 9.13 49.95 -1.47
C THR A 273 9.61 50.32 -0.07
N VAL A 274 9.37 49.46 0.92
CA VAL A 274 9.96 49.62 2.26
C VAL A 274 11.34 48.98 2.27
N GLU A 275 12.39 49.80 2.34
CA GLU A 275 13.77 49.36 2.54
C GLU A 275 13.90 48.59 3.87
N LEU A 276 14.10 47.27 3.75
CA LEU A 276 14.24 46.33 4.86
C LEU A 276 15.68 46.28 5.41
N SER A 277 16.34 47.45 5.54
CA SER A 277 17.72 47.54 6.04
C SER A 277 17.91 48.57 7.16
N SER A 278 16.90 49.35 7.51
CA SER A 278 17.00 50.41 8.54
C SER A 278 16.32 50.08 9.87
N GLN A 279 15.69 48.91 10.03
CA GLN A 279 15.02 48.49 11.28
C GLN A 279 15.78 47.40 12.06
N LEU A 280 17.06 47.15 11.74
CA LEU A 280 17.87 46.14 12.42
C LEU A 280 18.66 46.67 13.63
N GLU A 281 18.19 47.75 14.24
CA GLU A 281 18.69 48.19 15.54
C GLU A 281 17.54 48.41 16.52
N THR A 282 17.66 47.73 17.66
CA THR A 282 17.01 47.91 18.97
C THR A 282 15.69 47.15 19.28
N SER A 283 15.85 46.26 20.27
CA SER A 283 14.86 45.74 21.23
C SER A 283 13.68 44.89 20.73
N VAL A 284 13.79 43.59 21.02
CA VAL A 284 12.70 42.61 21.03
C VAL A 284 11.67 42.98 22.10
N ASN A 285 10.59 43.66 21.72
CA ASN A 285 9.40 43.81 22.57
C ASN A 285 8.39 42.69 22.27
N ILE A 286 8.58 41.53 22.90
CA ILE A 286 7.56 40.48 22.97
C ILE A 286 6.62 40.87 24.13
N GLY A 287 5.50 41.52 23.83
CA GLY A 287 4.56 41.92 24.88
C GLY A 287 3.18 42.38 24.43
N GLU A 288 3.01 42.82 23.18
CA GLU A 288 1.75 43.49 22.76
C GLU A 288 0.96 42.76 21.66
N HIS A 289 1.25 41.49 21.38
CA HIS A 289 0.36 40.69 20.54
C HIS A 289 -0.72 40.02 21.40
N ALA A 290 -1.97 39.98 20.90
CA ALA A 290 -3.09 39.28 21.53
C ALA A 290 -2.82 37.78 21.80
N PHE A 291 -1.82 37.20 21.13
CA PHE A 291 -1.33 35.85 21.39
C PHE A 291 -0.53 35.72 22.70
N ALA A 292 0.08 36.80 23.18
CA ALA A 292 0.91 36.84 24.39
C ALA A 292 0.10 37.06 25.69
N GLN A 293 -1.18 37.44 25.59
CA GLN A 293 -2.05 37.68 26.75
C GLN A 293 -3.10 36.58 26.99
N MET A 294 -2.91 35.38 26.46
CA MET A 294 -3.76 34.23 26.81
C MET A 294 -3.24 33.57 28.11
N GLN A 295 -3.62 34.14 29.25
CA GLN A 295 -3.36 33.56 30.57
C GLN A 295 -4.35 32.42 30.82
N GLY A 296 -3.87 31.19 30.68
CA GLY A 296 -4.62 29.98 30.98
C GLY A 296 -3.83 28.73 30.60
N ASP A 297 -2.91 28.32 31.47
CA ASP A 297 -2.10 27.10 31.31
C ASP A 297 -2.99 25.85 31.41
N LEU A 298 -3.55 25.42 30.27
CA LEU A 298 -4.38 24.22 30.12
C LEU A 298 -3.60 22.91 30.36
N ASP A 299 -2.26 22.95 30.35
CA ASP A 299 -1.43 21.78 30.61
C ASP A 299 -1.24 21.50 32.10
N ARG A 300 -1.33 22.54 32.95
CA ARG A 300 -1.26 22.37 34.42
C ARG A 300 -2.45 21.59 34.99
N GLN A 301 -3.62 21.66 34.35
CA GLN A 301 -4.81 20.90 34.75
C GLN A 301 -4.75 19.41 34.35
N ARG A 302 -3.92 19.03 33.38
CA ARG A 302 -3.72 17.61 33.01
C ARG A 302 -2.68 16.89 33.86
N LEU A 303 -1.73 17.64 34.45
CA LEU A 303 -0.65 17.08 35.27
C LEU A 303 -1.03 16.82 36.75
N LEU A 304 -2.17 17.33 37.23
CA LEU A 304 -2.63 17.15 38.62
C LEU A 304 -3.74 16.09 38.81
N GLY A 305 -4.06 15.29 37.78
CA GLY A 305 -4.62 13.96 38.00
C GLY A 305 -6.01 13.86 38.64
N GLU A 306 -6.96 14.74 38.31
CA GLU A 306 -8.37 14.47 38.60
C GLU A 306 -9.02 13.82 37.36
N ARG A 307 -9.16 12.48 37.41
CA ARG A 307 -10.04 11.77 36.47
C ARG A 307 -11.49 12.11 36.83
N PRO A 308 -12.36 12.51 35.88
CA PRO A 308 -13.79 12.46 36.13
C PRO A 308 -14.19 11.01 36.41
N ALA A 309 -14.93 10.80 37.51
CA ALA A 309 -15.36 9.48 37.95
C ALA A 309 -16.14 8.75 36.85
N ASP A 310 -15.80 7.47 36.64
CA ASP A 310 -16.48 6.58 35.72
C ASP A 310 -17.94 6.38 36.20
N PRO A 311 -18.97 6.71 35.38
CA PRO A 311 -20.37 6.56 35.76
C PRO A 311 -20.75 5.12 36.18
N LEU A 312 -20.00 4.11 35.74
CA LEU A 312 -20.20 2.72 36.12
C LEU A 312 -19.74 2.41 37.56
N ALA A 313 -18.72 3.11 38.06
CA ALA A 313 -18.22 2.94 39.42
C ALA A 313 -19.24 3.45 40.45
N ASP A 314 -19.91 4.56 40.15
CA ASP A 314 -20.92 5.17 41.02
C ASP A 314 -22.22 4.35 41.10
N ILE A 315 -22.56 3.64 40.02
CA ILE A 315 -23.67 2.69 39.97
C ILE A 315 -23.35 1.41 40.76
N MET A 316 -22.13 0.88 40.63
CA MET A 316 -21.70 -0.28 41.43
C MET A 316 -21.64 0.02 42.93
N LEU A 317 -21.17 1.21 43.32
CA LEU A 317 -21.11 1.63 44.72
C LEU A 317 -22.51 1.73 45.35
N LYS A 318 -23.48 2.29 44.61
CA LYS A 318 -24.89 2.35 45.05
C LYS A 318 -25.55 0.99 45.14
N GLN A 319 -25.20 0.04 44.26
CA GLN A 319 -25.72 -1.33 44.33
C GLN A 319 -25.12 -2.13 45.50
N MET A 320 -23.84 -1.94 45.82
CA MET A 320 -23.21 -2.56 47.00
C MET A 320 -23.80 -2.02 48.30
N GLN A 321 -23.97 -0.70 48.43
CA GLN A 321 -24.57 -0.08 49.62
C GLN A 321 -26.05 -0.48 49.82
N HIS A 322 -26.79 -0.74 48.74
CA HIS A 322 -28.16 -1.22 48.82
C HIS A 322 -28.23 -2.70 49.23
N LYS A 323 -27.22 -3.51 48.90
CA LYS A 323 -27.13 -4.93 49.27
C LYS A 323 -26.76 -5.11 50.76
N GLU A 324 -25.81 -4.32 51.27
CA GLU A 324 -25.42 -4.34 52.69
C GLU A 324 -26.54 -3.87 53.64
N ARG A 325 -27.49 -3.06 53.14
CA ARG A 325 -28.65 -2.59 53.91
C ARG A 325 -29.74 -3.66 54.09
N TYR A 326 -29.80 -4.64 53.19
CA TYR A 326 -30.74 -5.76 53.25
C TYR A 326 -30.20 -6.97 54.01
N GLU A 327 -28.88 -7.11 54.14
CA GLU A 327 -28.26 -8.20 54.92
C GLU A 327 -28.16 -7.89 56.43
N ASN A 328 -28.54 -6.67 56.86
CA ASN A 328 -28.54 -6.23 58.26
C ASN A 328 -29.95 -5.92 58.81
N LEU A 329 -31.00 -6.50 58.22
CA LEU A 329 -32.39 -6.53 58.72
C LEU A 329 -32.85 -7.99 58.85
#